data_AF-A0A1Y1LBD3-F1
#
_entry.id   AF-A0A1Y1LBD3-F1
#
_cell.length_a   1.000
_cell.length_b   1.000
_cell.length_c   1.000
_cell.angle_alpha   90.00
_cell.angle_beta   90.00
_cell.angle_gamma   90.00
#
_symmetry.space_group_name_H-M   'P 1'
#
loop_
_entity.id
_entity.type
_entity.pdbx_description
1 polymer ?
#
loop_
_entity_poly.entity_id
_entity_poly.type
_entity_poly.pdbx_seq_one_letter_code
_entity_poly.pdbx_strand_id
1 'polypeptide(L)'
;RGKKDMDSSDDEDEDEAPRLPPNERFPETHKKIKETIEELGGAVAPKLNWSTPKDAKWVSPHQNTLKCTSPNDIYLLLKSSSFVSHDLDHAFDGCTPAPPSRPFSPVLVLRPFFTPHVALEFRCFVKHRSLIGITQRDLNYYNFLQGLRPQIW
;
A
#
# COMPACT_ATOMS: atom_id res chain seq x y z
N ARG A 1 -25.09 -24.34 39.46
CA ARG A 1 -24.90 -24.86 38.08
C ARG A 1 -24.94 -23.63 37.17
N GLY A 2 -23.83 -22.92 36.94
CA GLY A 2 -22.71 -23.28 36.06
C GLY A 2 -23.13 -22.96 34.62
N LYS A 3 -22.48 -22.12 33.81
CA LYS A 3 -21.13 -21.53 33.81
C LYS A 3 -21.20 -20.31 32.87
N LYS A 4 -20.58 -19.19 33.23
CA LYS A 4 -20.47 -17.98 32.39
C LYS A 4 -19.07 -18.04 31.81
N ASP A 5 -18.93 -18.52 30.58
CA ASP A 5 -17.64 -18.58 29.91
C ASP A 5 -17.29 -17.16 29.42
N MET A 6 -16.46 -16.51 30.22
CA MET A 6 -15.82 -15.24 29.96
C MET A 6 -14.45 -15.62 29.42
N ASP A 7 -14.32 -15.71 28.10
CA ASP A 7 -13.03 -15.97 27.48
C ASP A 7 -12.24 -14.66 27.46
N SER A 8 -11.22 -14.65 28.29
CA SER A 8 -10.33 -13.55 28.61
C SER A 8 -8.95 -13.96 28.11
N SER A 9 -8.49 -13.35 27.02
CA SER A 9 -7.06 -13.23 26.74
C SER A 9 -6.85 -12.13 25.70
N ASP A 10 -6.29 -11.00 26.12
CA ASP A 10 -4.95 -10.69 25.63
C ASP A 10 -4.26 -9.80 26.66
N ASP A 11 -3.07 -10.26 27.01
CA ASP A 11 -2.32 -9.95 28.20
C ASP A 11 -1.86 -8.49 28.29
N GLU A 12 -1.85 -8.00 29.52
CA GLU A 12 -1.23 -6.76 29.95
C GLU A 12 0.30 -6.87 29.83
N ASP A 13 0.90 -6.34 28.76
CA ASP A 13 2.34 -6.05 28.71
C ASP A 13 2.59 -4.63 29.26
N GLU A 14 2.52 -4.46 30.60
CA GLU A 14 2.77 -3.18 31.29
C GLU A 14 4.25 -2.91 31.66
N ASP A 15 5.21 -3.75 31.25
CA ASP A 15 6.63 -3.63 31.64
C ASP A 15 7.66 -3.60 30.48
N GLU A 16 7.25 -3.31 29.23
CA GLU A 16 8.21 -2.98 28.16
C GLU A 16 8.49 -1.47 28.13
N ALA A 17 9.79 -1.10 28.18
CA ALA A 17 10.20 0.28 27.91
C ALA A 17 9.59 0.76 26.58
N PRO A 18 9.01 1.98 26.53
CA PRO A 18 8.29 2.44 25.35
C PRO A 18 9.17 2.38 24.12
N ARG A 19 8.72 1.68 23.08
CA ARG A 19 9.44 1.58 21.81
C ARG A 19 9.73 2.98 21.29
N LEU A 20 11.01 3.27 21.07
CA LEU A 20 11.44 4.55 20.48
C LEU A 20 10.73 4.80 19.14
N PRO A 21 10.47 6.07 18.79
CA PRO A 21 9.79 6.39 17.55
C PRO A 21 10.68 6.07 16.32
N PRO A 22 10.09 5.90 15.11
CA PRO A 22 10.84 5.46 13.93
C PRO A 22 12.01 6.37 13.52
N ASN A 23 11.92 7.67 13.79
CA ASN A 23 13.00 8.64 13.56
C ASN A 23 14.25 8.37 14.42
N GLU A 24 14.09 7.79 15.61
CA GLU A 24 15.20 7.46 16.51
C GLU A 24 15.72 6.05 16.26
N ARG A 25 14.83 5.12 15.90
CA ARG A 25 15.20 3.73 15.57
C ARG A 25 15.91 3.62 14.22
N PHE A 26 15.49 4.42 13.24
CA PHE A 26 15.98 4.36 11.86
C PHE A 26 16.28 5.76 11.30
N PRO A 27 17.22 6.50 11.90
CA PRO A 27 17.46 7.91 11.58
C PRO A 27 17.85 8.13 10.12
N GLU A 28 18.71 7.27 9.55
CA GLU A 28 19.14 7.36 8.15
C GLU A 28 17.98 7.13 7.17
N THR A 29 17.15 6.12 7.44
CA THR A 29 15.98 5.81 6.61
C THR A 29 14.94 6.92 6.72
N HIS A 30 14.69 7.42 7.92
CA HIS A 30 13.76 8.52 8.15
C HIS A 30 14.20 9.80 7.43
N LYS A 31 15.50 10.14 7.51
CA LYS A 31 16.09 11.27 6.79
C LYS A 31 15.95 11.09 5.28
N LYS A 32 16.30 9.92 4.75
CA LYS A 32 16.19 9.62 3.31
C LYS A 32 14.75 9.74 2.80
N ILE A 33 13.77 9.22 3.57
CA ILE A 33 12.36 9.37 3.21
C ILE A 33 11.97 10.84 3.16
N LYS A 34 12.38 11.64 4.16
CA LYS A 34 12.08 13.07 4.21
C LYS A 34 12.67 13.81 2.99
N GLU A 35 13.95 13.58 2.68
CA GLU A 35 14.62 14.19 1.52
C GLU A 35 13.95 13.78 0.21
N THR A 36 13.61 12.50 0.02
CA THR A 36 12.90 12.04 -1.18
C THR A 36 11.49 12.63 -1.31
N ILE A 37 10.78 12.89 -0.21
CA ILE A 37 9.49 13.61 -0.27
C ILE A 37 9.69 15.02 -0.82
N GLU A 38 10.69 15.75 -0.32
CA GLU A 38 11.03 17.10 -0.77
C GLU A 38 11.43 17.10 -2.25
N GLU A 39 12.29 16.18 -2.68
CA GLU A 39 12.72 16.00 -4.08
C GLU A 39 11.55 15.69 -5.04
N LEU A 40 10.55 14.93 -4.59
CA LEU A 40 9.38 14.55 -5.41
C LEU A 40 8.24 15.58 -5.38
N GLY A 41 8.50 16.80 -4.89
CA GLY A 41 7.53 17.91 -4.91
C GLY A 41 6.67 18.02 -3.65
N GLY A 42 7.13 17.45 -2.52
CA GLY A 42 6.54 17.61 -1.19
C GLY A 42 5.34 16.71 -0.89
N ALA A 43 4.83 15.97 -1.88
CA ALA A 43 3.74 15.03 -1.69
C ALA A 43 3.98 13.75 -2.50
N VAL A 44 3.86 12.59 -1.84
CA VAL A 44 4.11 11.28 -2.43
C VAL A 44 2.98 10.29 -2.15
N ALA A 45 2.91 9.21 -2.94
CA ALA A 45 2.12 8.03 -2.66
C ALA A 45 3.06 6.83 -2.41
N PRO A 46 3.08 6.23 -1.21
CA PRO A 46 3.96 5.10 -0.91
C PRO A 46 3.40 3.78 -1.46
N LYS A 47 4.29 2.86 -1.79
CA LYS A 47 3.99 1.44 -2.00
C LYS A 47 5.19 0.56 -1.70
N LEU A 48 4.97 -0.74 -1.49
CA LEU A 48 6.05 -1.73 -1.50
C LEU A 48 6.26 -2.28 -2.91
N ASN A 49 6.94 -3.42 -3.02
CA ASN A 49 7.27 -4.09 -4.27
C ASN A 49 6.05 -4.24 -5.19
N TRP A 50 4.91 -4.69 -4.67
CA TRP A 50 3.73 -5.01 -5.49
C TRP A 50 2.53 -4.13 -5.15
N SER A 51 2.24 -3.94 -3.87
CA SER A 51 0.98 -3.38 -3.40
C SER A 51 1.09 -1.96 -2.86
N THR A 52 0.06 -1.17 -3.13
CA THR A 52 -0.18 0.17 -2.58
C THR A 52 -1.18 0.06 -1.42
N PRO A 53 -1.02 0.80 -0.30
CA PRO A 53 -1.86 0.70 0.91
C PRO A 53 -3.26 1.34 0.75
N LYS A 54 -3.95 1.03 -0.36
CA LYS A 54 -5.24 1.62 -0.73
C LYS A 54 -6.40 1.20 0.18
N ASP A 55 -6.25 0.08 0.88
CA ASP A 55 -7.15 -0.42 1.91
C ASP A 55 -7.02 0.35 3.23
N ALA A 56 -5.88 1.03 3.45
CA ALA A 56 -5.59 1.80 4.65
C ALA A 56 -5.85 3.32 4.50
N LYS A 57 -6.49 3.78 3.41
CA LYS A 57 -6.76 5.22 3.20
C LYS A 57 -7.53 5.86 4.35
N TRP A 58 -8.34 5.08 5.07
CA TRP A 58 -9.14 5.53 6.21
C TRP A 58 -8.30 6.07 7.37
N VAL A 59 -7.05 5.62 7.53
CA VAL A 59 -6.15 6.09 8.60
C VAL A 59 -5.35 7.33 8.20
N SER A 60 -5.48 7.77 6.94
CA SER A 60 -4.69 8.88 6.42
C SER A 60 -5.01 10.20 7.14
N PRO A 61 -3.99 10.99 7.53
CA PRO A 61 -4.21 12.35 8.01
C PRO A 61 -4.71 13.29 6.90
N HIS A 62 -4.49 12.93 5.64
CA HIS A 62 -5.01 13.62 4.47
C HIS A 62 -6.29 12.89 4.03
N GLN A 63 -7.44 13.49 4.32
CA GLN A 63 -8.82 13.02 4.05
C GLN A 63 -8.96 11.87 3.02
N ASN A 64 -8.94 10.61 3.51
CA ASN A 64 -9.16 9.39 2.73
C ASN A 64 -8.34 9.27 1.42
N THR A 65 -7.09 9.73 1.44
CA THR A 65 -6.17 9.66 0.30
C THR A 65 -4.87 8.91 0.62
N LEU A 66 -4.11 8.56 -0.42
CA LEU A 66 -2.76 8.00 -0.32
C LEU A 66 -1.67 9.07 -0.27
N LYS A 67 -2.06 10.35 -0.21
CA LYS A 67 -1.13 11.47 -0.10
C LYS A 67 -0.36 11.36 1.21
N CYS A 68 0.96 11.40 1.12
CA CYS A 68 1.87 11.54 2.24
C CYS A 68 2.74 12.77 2.04
N THR A 69 2.86 13.59 3.06
CA THR A 69 3.75 14.77 3.09
C THR A 69 4.81 14.66 4.18
N SER A 70 4.77 13.61 5.00
CA SER A 70 5.75 13.33 6.04
C SER A 70 6.12 11.84 6.09
N PRO A 71 7.29 11.47 6.64
CA PRO A 71 7.63 10.06 6.89
C PRO A 71 6.60 9.35 7.78
N ASN A 72 6.00 10.07 8.74
CA ASN A 72 4.99 9.50 9.65
C ASN A 72 3.71 9.11 8.91
N ASP A 73 3.29 9.89 7.91
CA ASP A 73 2.14 9.54 7.06
C ASP A 73 2.38 8.20 6.35
N ILE A 74 3.62 7.98 5.87
CA ILE A 74 4.03 6.75 5.19
C ILE A 74 4.00 5.59 6.17
N TYR A 75 4.62 5.72 7.35
CA TYR A 75 4.64 4.66 8.36
C TYR A 75 3.22 4.26 8.78
N LEU A 76 2.34 5.25 8.98
CA LEU A 76 0.96 5.01 9.39
C LEU A 76 0.18 4.24 8.32
N LEU A 77 0.24 4.68 7.06
CA LEU A 77 -0.45 3.98 5.96
C LEU A 77 0.08 2.56 5.73
N LEU A 78 1.41 2.38 5.73
CA LEU A 78 2.00 1.07 5.49
C LEU A 78 1.69 0.10 6.64
N LYS A 79 1.80 0.55 7.89
CA LYS A 79 1.51 -0.28 9.08
C LYS A 79 0.05 -0.72 9.15
N SER A 80 -0.86 0.08 8.60
CA SER A 80 -2.31 -0.15 8.71
C SER A 80 -2.90 -0.89 7.50
N SER A 81 -2.08 -1.31 6.53
CA SER A 81 -2.52 -1.95 5.29
C SER A 81 -2.28 -3.45 5.31
N SER A 82 -3.36 -4.21 5.15
CA SER A 82 -3.32 -5.67 4.95
C SER A 82 -2.65 -6.06 3.63
N PHE A 83 -2.76 -5.21 2.59
CA PHE A 83 -2.06 -5.44 1.33
C PHE A 83 -0.54 -5.30 1.47
N VAL A 84 -0.08 -4.40 2.35
CA VAL A 84 1.34 -4.26 2.66
C VAL A 84 1.83 -5.45 3.49
N SER A 85 1.06 -5.93 4.48
CA SER A 85 1.38 -7.16 5.21
C SER A 85 1.49 -8.37 4.27
N HIS A 86 0.56 -8.51 3.33
CA HIS A 86 0.62 -9.58 2.32
C HIS A 86 1.90 -9.49 1.46
N ASP A 87 2.34 -8.29 1.07
CA ASP A 87 3.59 -8.10 0.34
C ASP A 87 4.83 -8.53 1.14
N LEU A 88 4.78 -8.52 2.47
CA LEU A 88 5.90 -8.90 3.34
C LEU A 88 5.91 -10.39 3.66
N ASP A 89 4.75 -10.95 3.99
CA ASP A 89 4.64 -12.29 4.58
C ASP A 89 4.17 -13.36 3.58
N HIS A 90 3.41 -12.96 2.56
CA HIS A 90 2.65 -13.88 1.68
C HIS A 90 2.93 -13.67 0.19
N ALA A 91 3.98 -12.92 -0.17
CA ALA A 91 4.26 -12.54 -1.56
C ALA A 91 4.48 -13.73 -2.50
N PHE A 92 4.90 -14.88 -1.97
CA PHE A 92 5.29 -16.06 -2.75
C PHE A 92 4.42 -17.29 -2.52
N ASP A 93 3.34 -17.20 -1.75
CA ASP A 93 2.48 -18.35 -1.38
C ASP A 93 1.84 -19.04 -2.60
N GLY A 94 1.63 -18.31 -3.69
CA GLY A 94 1.08 -18.82 -4.95
C GLY A 94 2.12 -19.30 -5.96
N CYS A 95 3.41 -19.25 -5.65
CA CYS A 95 4.47 -19.66 -6.56
C CYS A 95 4.69 -21.19 -6.53
N THR A 96 5.07 -21.77 -7.67
CA THR A 96 5.61 -23.13 -7.68
C THR A 96 6.91 -23.16 -6.88
N PRO A 97 7.21 -24.24 -6.13
CA PRO A 97 8.44 -24.36 -5.37
C PRO A 97 9.65 -24.12 -6.27
N ALA A 98 10.45 -23.11 -5.95
CA ALA A 98 11.65 -22.74 -6.69
C ALA A 98 12.92 -23.17 -5.92
N PRO A 99 14.05 -23.41 -6.61
CA PRO A 99 15.34 -23.53 -5.95
C PRO A 99 15.68 -22.25 -5.16
N PRO A 100 16.56 -22.33 -4.14
CA PRO A 100 16.81 -21.21 -3.23
C PRO A 100 17.24 -19.96 -4.00
N SER A 101 16.42 -18.93 -3.92
CA SER A 101 16.71 -17.61 -4.45
C SER A 101 17.40 -16.76 -3.38
N ARG A 102 17.93 -15.61 -3.81
CA ARG A 102 18.46 -14.59 -2.90
C ARG A 102 17.40 -14.19 -1.86
N PRO A 103 17.79 -13.87 -0.62
CA PRO A 103 16.84 -13.46 0.40
C PRO A 103 16.01 -12.28 -0.10
N PHE A 104 14.70 -12.33 0.14
CA PHE A 104 13.78 -11.27 -0.22
C PHE A 104 14.12 -10.00 0.57
N SER A 105 14.32 -8.89 -0.14
CA SER A 105 14.50 -7.57 0.46
C SER A 105 13.35 -6.68 0.00
N PRO A 106 12.43 -6.28 0.91
CA PRO A 106 11.39 -5.32 0.61
C PRO A 106 11.97 -3.98 0.13
N VAL A 107 11.26 -3.32 -0.78
CA VAL A 107 11.64 -2.01 -1.31
C VAL A 107 10.50 -1.02 -1.06
N LEU A 108 10.83 0.10 -0.41
CA LEU A 108 9.92 1.23 -0.32
C LEU A 108 10.00 2.06 -1.60
N VAL A 109 8.87 2.21 -2.28
CA VAL A 109 8.74 3.05 -3.48
C VAL A 109 7.92 4.28 -3.15
N LEU A 110 8.47 5.46 -3.43
CA LEU A 110 7.80 6.75 -3.32
C LEU A 110 7.58 7.30 -4.74
N ARG A 111 6.32 7.64 -5.06
CA ARG A 111 5.96 8.28 -6.34
C ARG A 111 5.38 9.65 -6.06
N PRO A 112 5.65 10.69 -6.89
CA PRO A 112 4.96 11.96 -6.78
C PRO A 112 3.44 11.76 -6.70
N PHE A 113 2.82 12.40 -5.71
CA PHE A 113 1.38 12.30 -5.54
C PHE A 113 0.68 13.13 -6.61
N PHE A 114 -0.31 12.51 -7.24
CA PHE A 114 -1.25 13.20 -8.12
C PHE A 114 -2.64 12.61 -7.88
N THR A 115 -3.67 13.34 -8.33
CA THR A 115 -5.06 12.90 -8.21
C THR A 115 -5.53 12.38 -9.56
N PRO A 116 -5.39 11.08 -9.87
CA PRO A 116 -5.92 10.52 -11.11
C PRO A 116 -7.44 10.64 -11.13
N HIS A 117 -8.00 10.89 -12.32
CA HIS A 117 -9.43 10.78 -12.53
C HIS A 117 -9.79 9.29 -12.56
N VAL A 118 -10.36 8.76 -11.47
CA VAL A 118 -10.58 7.32 -11.27
C VAL A 118 -11.39 6.63 -12.39
N ALA A 119 -12.30 7.35 -13.05
CA ALA A 119 -13.04 6.82 -14.20
C ALA A 119 -12.16 6.50 -15.41
N LEU A 120 -10.98 7.14 -15.51
CA LEU A 120 -10.00 6.95 -16.58
C LEU A 120 -8.87 6.00 -16.16
N GLU A 121 -9.06 5.26 -15.07
CA GLU A 121 -8.18 4.15 -14.71
C GLU A 121 -8.70 2.83 -15.30
N PHE A 122 -7.83 2.14 -16.02
CA PHE A 122 -8.17 0.88 -16.67
C PHE A 122 -7.23 -0.24 -16.21
N ARG A 123 -7.77 -1.46 -16.16
CA ARG A 123 -6.99 -2.68 -16.05
C ARG A 123 -6.85 -3.29 -17.44
N CYS A 124 -5.62 -3.38 -17.91
CA CYS A 124 -5.27 -3.97 -19.20
C CYS A 124 -4.72 -5.38 -18.99
N PHE A 125 -5.19 -6.34 -19.77
CA PHE A 125 -4.78 -7.74 -19.71
C PHE A 125 -3.97 -8.07 -20.96
N VAL A 126 -2.74 -8.53 -20.77
CA VAL A 126 -1.80 -8.84 -21.85
C VAL A 126 -1.44 -10.32 -21.81
N LYS A 127 -1.55 -11.01 -22.95
CA LYS A 127 -1.16 -12.41 -23.13
C LYS A 127 -0.40 -12.56 -24.44
N HIS A 128 0.71 -13.30 -24.43
CA HIS A 128 1.58 -13.49 -25.60
C HIS A 128 1.98 -12.15 -26.28
N ARG A 129 2.32 -11.14 -25.47
CA ARG A 129 2.65 -9.77 -25.93
C ARG A 129 1.53 -9.07 -26.70
N SER A 130 0.30 -9.55 -26.61
CA SER A 130 -0.88 -8.94 -27.21
C SER A 130 -1.86 -8.48 -26.12
N LEU A 131 -2.45 -7.30 -26.31
CA LEU A 131 -3.52 -6.78 -25.45
C LEU A 131 -4.81 -7.55 -25.76
N ILE A 132 -5.32 -8.31 -24.78
CA ILE A 132 -6.48 -9.20 -24.96
C ILE A 132 -7.76 -8.67 -24.29
N GLY A 133 -7.64 -7.63 -23.45
CA GLY A 133 -8.80 -7.05 -22.79
C GLY A 133 -8.45 -5.81 -21.99
N ILE A 134 -9.45 -4.93 -21.86
CA ILE A 134 -9.42 -3.74 -21.00
C ILE A 134 -10.73 -3.70 -20.22
N THR A 135 -10.64 -3.44 -18.92
CA THR A 135 -11.82 -3.15 -18.07
C THR A 135 -11.61 -1.87 -17.29
N GLN A 136 -12.70 -1.20 -16.91
CA GLN A 136 -12.63 -0.13 -15.94
C GLN A 136 -12.06 -0.66 -14.61
N ARG A 137 -11.21 0.15 -13.95
CA ARG A 137 -10.62 -0.23 -12.66
C ARG A 137 -11.56 0.05 -11.49
N ASP A 138 -12.23 1.19 -11.54
CA ASP A 138 -13.24 1.62 -10.58
C ASP A 138 -14.58 0.88 -10.81
N LEU A 139 -15.45 0.80 -9.81
CA LEU A 139 -16.71 0.05 -9.86
C LEU A 139 -17.94 0.90 -10.19
N ASN A 140 -17.80 2.23 -10.25
CA ASN A 140 -18.92 3.12 -10.58
C ASN A 140 -19.24 3.11 -12.09
N TYR A 141 -20.48 3.40 -12.46
CA TYR A 141 -20.84 3.57 -13.87
C TYR A 141 -20.54 5.00 -14.36
N TYR A 142 -19.88 5.12 -15.51
CA TYR A 142 -19.55 6.39 -16.14
C TYR A 142 -20.03 6.43 -17.60
N ASN A 143 -21.13 7.16 -17.87
CA ASN A 143 -21.77 7.21 -19.19
C ASN A 143 -20.83 7.67 -20.31
N PHE A 144 -19.93 8.63 -20.03
CA PHE A 144 -19.03 9.20 -21.04
C PHE A 144 -17.96 8.22 -21.55
N LEU A 145 -17.68 7.13 -20.82
CA LEU A 145 -16.68 6.14 -21.25
C LEU A 145 -17.11 5.41 -22.53
N GLN A 146 -18.41 5.29 -22.79
CA GLN A 146 -18.90 4.67 -24.03
C GLN A 146 -18.43 5.44 -25.28
N GLY A 147 -18.41 6.77 -25.22
CA GLY A 147 -17.94 7.62 -26.31
C GLY A 147 -16.41 7.58 -26.50
N LEU A 148 -15.66 7.27 -25.44
CA LEU A 148 -14.20 7.16 -25.47
C LEU A 148 -13.70 5.80 -25.95
N ARG A 149 -14.57 4.80 -26.07
CA ARG A 149 -14.20 3.42 -26.44
C ARG A 149 -13.32 3.33 -27.70
N PRO A 150 -13.56 4.08 -28.81
CA PRO A 150 -12.71 4.03 -30.00
C PRO A 150 -11.27 4.55 -29.80
N GLN A 151 -11.00 5.27 -28.70
CA GLN A 151 -9.67 5.84 -28.40
C GLN A 151 -8.89 4.98 -27.39
N ILE A 152 -9.55 4.03 -26.74
CA ILE A 152 -8.98 3.22 -25.65
C ILE A 152 -8.34 1.92 -26.18
N TRP A 153 -8.77 1.45 -27.36
CA TRP A 153 -8.24 0.26 -28.04
C TRP A 153 -8.67 0.22 -29.51
#